data_AF-A0A562PLX7-F1
#
_entry.id   AF-A0A562PLX7-F1
#
_cell.length_a   1.000
_cell.length_b   1.000
_cell.length_c   1.000
_cell.angle_alpha   90.00
_cell.angle_beta   90.00
_cell.angle_gamma   90.00
#
_symmetry.space_group_name_H-M   'P 1'
#
loop_
_entity.id
_entity.type
_entity.pdbx_description
1 polymer ?
#
loop_
_entity_poly.entity_id
_entity_poly.type
_entity_poly.pdbx_seq_one_letter_code
_entity_poly.pdbx_strand_id
1 'polypeptide(L)'
;MELRHLRYFIGVVETGSFTAAAEHLHTAQPSLSRQIRDLEAYVGTTLLTRTSRHLELTNAGRVFLDEARLTLAQAEGFYPISTDGLKRADKLHITFACNWL
;
A
#
# COMPACT_ATOMS: atom_id res chain seq x y z
N MET A 1 -3.33 -6.58 8.70
CA MET A 1 -2.89 -6.27 7.33
C MET A 1 -1.77 -7.23 6.96
N GLU A 2 -1.80 -7.78 5.75
CA GLU A 2 -0.81 -8.75 5.22
C GLU A 2 -0.06 -8.20 4.00
N LEU A 3 1.15 -8.72 3.70
CA LEU A 3 1.96 -8.31 2.53
C LEU A 3 1.23 -8.44 1.18
N ARG A 4 0.28 -9.38 1.07
CA ARG A 4 -0.54 -9.53 -0.13
C ARG A 4 -1.35 -8.28 -0.45
N HIS A 5 -1.76 -7.50 0.55
CA HIS A 5 -2.49 -6.25 0.35
C HIS A 5 -1.59 -5.19 -0.31
N LEU A 6 -0.30 -5.16 0.04
CA LEU A 6 0.68 -4.28 -0.62
C LEU A 6 0.87 -4.67 -2.07
N ARG A 7 1.06 -5.96 -2.37
CA ARG A 7 1.17 -6.47 -3.75
C ARG A 7 -0.06 -6.10 -4.58
N TYR A 8 -1.24 -6.25 -4.01
CA TYR A 8 -2.50 -5.92 -4.66
C TYR A 8 -2.66 -4.43 -4.89
N PHE A 9 -2.32 -3.59 -3.91
CA PHE A 9 -2.35 -2.14 -4.06
C PHE A 9 -1.38 -1.68 -5.15
N ILE A 10 -0.12 -2.12 -5.10
CA ILE A 10 0.89 -1.80 -6.11
C ILE A 10 0.44 -2.24 -7.50
N GLY A 11 -0.04 -3.49 -7.64
CA GLY A 11 -0.52 -3.99 -8.94
C GLY A 11 -1.73 -3.22 -9.49
N VAL A 12 -2.65 -2.76 -8.63
CA VAL A 12 -3.77 -1.90 -9.05
C VAL A 12 -3.28 -0.53 -9.53
N VAL A 13 -2.30 0.04 -8.86
CA VAL A 13 -1.71 1.32 -9.24
C VAL A 13 -0.95 1.21 -10.56
N GLU A 14 -0.15 0.16 -10.74
CA GLU A 14 0.69 -0.02 -11.93
C GLU A 14 -0.13 -0.30 -13.19
N THR A 15 -1.23 -1.03 -13.05
CA THR A 15 -2.16 -1.29 -14.17
C THR A 15 -3.15 -0.15 -14.39
N GLY A 16 -3.36 0.73 -13.41
CA GLY A 16 -4.37 1.79 -13.46
C GLY A 16 -5.82 1.29 -13.54
N SER A 17 -6.07 -0.01 -13.36
CA SER A 17 -7.39 -0.61 -13.54
C SER A 17 -7.54 -1.86 -12.66
N PHE A 18 -8.64 -1.92 -11.91
CA PHE A 18 -8.97 -3.10 -11.11
C PHE A 18 -9.16 -4.38 -11.94
N THR A 19 -9.67 -4.27 -13.17
CA THR A 19 -9.87 -5.44 -14.05
C THR A 19 -8.53 -5.99 -14.53
N ALA A 20 -7.73 -5.15 -15.20
CA ALA A 20 -6.37 -5.48 -15.61
C ALA A 20 -5.49 -5.98 -14.45
N ALA A 21 -5.57 -5.37 -13.26
CA ALA A 21 -4.86 -5.83 -12.08
C ALA A 21 -5.30 -7.23 -11.65
N ALA A 22 -6.61 -7.51 -11.66
CA ALA A 22 -7.14 -8.81 -11.25
C ALA A 22 -6.67 -9.93 -12.20
N GLU A 23 -6.66 -9.66 -13.51
CA GLU A 23 -6.11 -10.57 -14.52
C GLU A 23 -4.61 -10.81 -14.31
N HIS A 24 -3.83 -9.73 -14.12
CA HIS A 24 -2.39 -9.81 -13.92
C HIS A 24 -2.01 -10.54 -12.62
N LEU A 25 -2.79 -10.35 -11.55
CA LEU A 25 -2.57 -10.96 -10.24
C LEU A 25 -3.28 -12.32 -10.09
N HIS A 26 -3.86 -12.84 -11.17
CA HIS A 26 -4.60 -14.11 -11.20
C HIS A 26 -5.64 -14.23 -10.08
N THR A 27 -6.43 -13.18 -9.88
CA THR A 27 -7.46 -13.11 -8.85
C THR A 27 -8.78 -12.58 -9.41
N ALA A 28 -9.86 -12.70 -8.64
CA ALA A 28 -11.15 -12.15 -9.03
C ALA A 28 -11.23 -10.65 -8.68
N GLN A 29 -11.72 -9.83 -9.60
CA GLN A 29 -11.87 -8.38 -9.41
C GLN A 29 -12.66 -8.00 -8.13
N PRO A 30 -13.77 -8.67 -7.76
CA PRO A 30 -14.50 -8.36 -6.53
C PRO A 30 -13.66 -8.62 -5.27
N SER A 31 -12.85 -9.67 -5.30
CA SER A 31 -11.91 -10.00 -4.21
C SER A 31 -10.84 -8.92 -4.09
N LEU A 32 -10.20 -8.54 -5.21
CA LEU A 32 -9.21 -7.48 -5.25
C LEU A 32 -9.78 -6.15 -4.72
N SER A 33 -10.97 -5.77 -5.16
CA SER A 33 -11.65 -4.57 -4.68
C SER A 33 -11.97 -4.62 -3.18
N ARG A 34 -12.28 -5.79 -2.63
CA ARG A 34 -12.48 -5.95 -1.18
C ARG A 34 -11.16 -5.79 -0.43
N GLN A 35 -10.09 -6.44 -0.89
CA GLN A 35 -8.77 -6.36 -0.26
C GLN A 35 -8.22 -4.93 -0.23
N ILE A 36 -8.45 -4.14 -1.28
CA ILE A 36 -8.07 -2.72 -1.28
C ILE A 36 -8.90 -1.92 -0.27
N ARG A 37 -10.22 -2.14 -0.17
CA ARG A 37 -11.05 -1.47 0.84
C ARG A 37 -10.63 -1.84 2.27
N ASP A 38 -10.31 -3.10 2.50
CA ASP A 38 -9.82 -3.57 3.80
C ASP A 38 -8.47 -2.91 4.15
N LEU A 39 -7.61 -2.71 3.14
CA LEU A 39 -6.36 -1.96 3.30
C LEU A 39 -6.61 -0.48 3.63
N GLU A 40 -7.48 0.20 2.89
CA GLU A 40 -7.84 1.61 3.14
C GLU A 40 -8.46 1.79 4.53
N ALA A 41 -9.32 0.85 4.96
CA ALA A 41 -9.89 0.83 6.30
C ALA A 41 -8.82 0.64 7.39
N TYR A 42 -7.86 -0.26 7.15
CA TYR A 42 -6.75 -0.49 8.08
C TYR A 42 -5.82 0.72 8.22
N VAL A 43 -5.48 1.38 7.10
CA VAL A 43 -4.65 2.60 7.09
C VAL A 43 -5.46 3.81 7.59
N GLY A 44 -6.79 3.74 7.56
CA GLY A 44 -7.69 4.79 8.02
C GLY A 44 -7.85 5.94 7.03
N THR A 45 -7.49 5.74 5.76
CA THR A 45 -7.58 6.78 4.73
C THR A 45 -7.81 6.18 3.34
N THR A 46 -8.45 6.96 2.47
CA THR A 46 -8.64 6.58 1.06
C THR A 46 -7.32 6.76 0.31
N LEU A 47 -6.85 5.68 -0.31
CA LEU A 47 -5.61 5.65 -1.07
C LEU A 47 -5.88 5.83 -2.57
N LEU A 48 -7.03 5.36 -3.04
CA LEU A 48 -7.42 5.39 -4.44
C LEU A 48 -8.78 6.04 -4.64
N THR A 49 -8.87 6.96 -5.60
CA THR A 49 -10.13 7.52 -6.08
C THR A 49 -10.49 6.91 -7.43
N ARG A 50 -11.72 6.39 -7.52
CA ARG A 50 -12.28 5.88 -8.77
C ARG A 50 -13.07 7.00 -9.44
N THR A 51 -12.59 7.47 -10.60
CA THR A 51 -13.43 8.28 -11.49
C THR A 51 -14.15 7.36 -12.47
N SER A 52 -15.15 7.88 -13.18
CA SER A 52 -15.90 7.13 -14.18
C SER A 52 -15.04 6.65 -15.36
N ARG A 53 -13.81 7.15 -15.50
CA ARG A 53 -12.90 6.81 -16.62
C ARG A 53 -11.55 6.26 -16.17
N HIS A 54 -11.04 6.66 -15.00
CA HIS A 54 -9.69 6.31 -14.55
C HIS A 54 -9.57 6.12 -13.04
N LEU A 55 -8.56 5.35 -12.66
CA LEU A 55 -8.10 5.20 -11.29
C LEU A 55 -7.04 6.26 -10.99
N GLU A 56 -7.18 6.96 -9.87
CA GLU A 56 -6.24 7.99 -9.45
C GLU A 56 -5.77 7.75 -8.02
N LEU A 57 -4.51 8.09 -7.74
CA LEU A 57 -3.96 8.09 -6.39
C LEU A 57 -4.31 9.38 -5.66
N THR A 58 -4.79 9.24 -4.42
CA THR A 58 -4.88 10.39 -3.50
C THR A 58 -3.49 10.84 -3.08
N ASN A 59 -3.38 12.00 -2.41
CA ASN A 59 -2.11 12.42 -1.83
C ASN A 59 -1.56 11.38 -0.82
N ALA A 60 -2.45 10.85 0.04
CA ALA A 60 -2.11 9.76 0.95
C ALA A 60 -1.69 8.49 0.20
N GLY A 61 -2.39 8.16 -0.90
CA GLY A 61 -2.06 7.04 -1.78
C GLY A 61 -0.66 7.12 -2.38
N ARG A 62 -0.22 8.31 -2.80
CA ARG A 62 1.14 8.53 -3.35
C ARG A 62 2.21 8.25 -2.31
N VAL A 63 2.07 8.83 -1.11
CA VAL A 63 3.00 8.60 0.00
C VAL A 63 3.01 7.12 0.41
N PHE A 64 1.82 6.51 0.48
CA PHE A 64 1.68 5.11 0.84
C PHE A 64 2.33 4.17 -0.20
N LEU A 65 2.27 4.50 -1.49
CA LEU A 65 2.90 3.70 -2.56
C LEU A 65 4.41 3.57 -2.39
N ASP A 66 5.08 4.66 -2.04
CA ASP A 66 6.54 4.67 -1.87
C ASP A 66 6.93 3.76 -0.69
N GLU A 67 6.25 3.91 0.45
CA GLU A 67 6.47 3.06 1.64
C GLU A 67 6.08 1.59 1.41
N ALA A 68 4.99 1.34 0.66
CA ALA A 68 4.55 0.00 0.31
C ALA A 68 5.60 -0.75 -0.52
N ARG A 69 6.22 -0.07 -1.49
CA ARG A 69 7.30 -0.64 -2.32
C ARG A 69 8.54 -0.96 -1.49
N LEU A 70 8.95 -0.06 -0.61
CA LEU A 70 10.09 -0.27 0.29
C LEU A 70 9.83 -1.46 1.23
N THR A 71 8.66 -1.50 1.85
CA THR A 71 8.27 -2.58 2.77
C THR A 71 8.23 -3.92 2.06
N LEU A 72 7.67 -3.98 0.85
CA LEU A 72 7.59 -5.22 0.07
C LEU A 72 8.98 -5.71 -0.34
N ALA A 73 9.84 -4.80 -0.81
CA ALA A 73 11.22 -5.12 -1.17
C ALA A 73 11.99 -5.70 0.03
N GLN A 74 11.92 -5.05 1.19
CA GLN A 74 12.52 -5.54 2.43
C GLN A 74 12.03 -6.94 2.81
N ALA A 75 10.71 -7.17 2.71
CA ALA A 75 10.11 -8.46 3.05
C ALA A 75 10.50 -9.58 2.07
N GLU A 76 10.75 -9.25 0.81
CA GLU A 76 11.20 -10.20 -0.22
C GLU A 76 12.72 -10.43 -0.20
N GLY A 77 13.44 -9.84 0.75
CA GLY A 77 14.90 -9.94 0.85
C GLY A 77 15.63 -9.15 -0.24
N PHE A 78 14.89 -8.37 -1.03
CA PHE A 78 15.46 -7.43 -1.97
C PHE A 78 15.79 -6.14 -1.23
N TYR A 79 17.05 -5.98 -0.83
CA TYR A 79 17.52 -4.70 -0.33
C TYR A 79 17.77 -3.78 -1.53
N PRO A 80 16.96 -2.74 -1.78
CA PRO A 80 17.37 -1.73 -2.75
C PRO A 80 18.68 -1.15 -2.23
N ILE A 81 19.77 -1.34 -3.00
CA ILE A 81 21.07 -0.75 -2.70
C ILE A 81 20.86 0.76 -2.73
N SER A 82 20.58 1.32 -1.56
CA SER A 82 20.20 2.72 -1.40
C SER A 82 21.48 3.53 -1.48
N THR A 83 21.73 4.18 -2.61
CA THR A 83 22.86 5.09 -2.79
C THR A 83 22.63 6.47 -2.15
N ASP A 84 21.55 6.68 -1.40
CA ASP A 84 21.32 7.95 -0.72
C ASP A 84 20.51 7.83 0.58
N GLY A 85 21.07 8.38 1.65
CA GLY A 85 20.35 9.10 2.71
C GLY A 85 19.28 8.37 3.52
N LEU A 86 19.72 7.76 4.62
CA LEU A 86 18.92 7.45 5.81
C LEU A 86 18.20 8.72 6.35
N LYS A 87 17.03 9.08 5.81
CA LYS A 87 16.19 10.18 6.31
C LYS A 87 14.71 9.81 6.29
N ARG A 88 14.27 8.95 7.24
CA ARG A 88 12.87 8.93 7.71
C ARG A 88 12.57 8.01 8.91
N ALA A 89 13.49 7.85 9.86
CA ALA A 89 13.19 7.15 11.13
C ALA A 89 12.71 8.09 12.26
N ASP A 90 12.55 9.40 12.02
CA ASP A 90 12.22 10.37 13.07
C ASP A 90 10.76 10.85 12.96
N LYS A 91 9.82 9.99 13.37
CA LYS A 91 8.54 10.33 14.03
C LYS A 91 7.58 9.14 14.01
N LEU A 92 7.93 8.07 14.71
CA LEU A 92 6.91 7.26 15.36
C LEU A 92 6.90 7.67 16.83
N HIS A 93 6.03 8.63 17.12
CA HIS A 93 5.57 8.94 18.47
C HIS A 93 4.85 7.70 18.99
N ILE A 94 5.59 6.71 19.48
CA ILE A 94 5.01 5.59 20.22
C ILE A 94 4.77 6.08 21.64
N THR A 95 3.65 6.76 21.86
CA THR A 95 3.15 6.96 23.21
C THR A 95 2.59 5.63 23.67
N PHE A 96 3.44 4.78 24.27
CA PHE A 96 3.00 3.68 25.12
C PHE A 96 2.40 4.29 26.39
N ALA A 97 1.11 4.61 26.36
CA ALA A 97 0.32 4.81 27.57
C ALA A 97 -0.45 3.52 27.85
N CYS A 98 0.24 2.53 28.41
CA CYS A 98 -0.39 1.46 29.17
C CYS A 98 0.40 1.29 30.47
N ASN A 99 -0.12 2.01 31.46
CA ASN A 99 0.00 1.79 32.90
C ASN A 99 0.30 0.32 33.27
N TRP A 100 1.54 0.04 33.65
CA TRP A 100 1.90 -1.17 34.40
C TRP A 100 1.56 -0.89 35.87
N LEU A 101 0.45 -1.46 36.32
CA LEU A 101 0.10 -1.66 37.72
C LEU A 101 0.48 -3.11 38.08
#